data_AF-A0A2B8A3E7-F1
#
_entry.id   AF-A0A2B8A3E7-F1
#
_cell.length_a   1.000
_cell.length_b   1.000
_cell.length_c   1.000
_cell.angle_alpha   90.00
_cell.angle_beta   90.00
_cell.angle_gamma   90.00
#
_symmetry.space_group_name_H-M   'P 1'
#
loop_
_entity.id
_entity.type
_entity.pdbx_description
1 polymer ?
#
loop_
_entity_poly.entity_id
_entity_poly.type
_entity_poly.pdbx_seq_one_letter_code
_entity_poly.pdbx_strand_id
1 'polypeptide(L)'
;MKPSLPKGMRDFGPKQMARRQYIFDVIKKVFVKFGFQPLETPAMENLSVLLGKYGEEGDKLLFKVLNSGDFLQDADAAHWKEESPSKIALRLCEKGLRYDLTVPFARYVAMNKNELTFPFKRYQIQPVWRADRPQRGRYREFYQCDADVVGTNSLLCEAEVALMI
;
A
#
# COMPACT_ATOMS: atom_id res chain seq x y z
N MET A 1 -7.17 -31.25 12.02
CA MET A 1 -5.99 -30.55 11.46
C MET A 1 -5.62 -29.41 12.40
N LYS A 2 -4.35 -29.20 12.75
CA LYS A 2 -3.94 -28.06 13.59
C LYS A 2 -3.85 -26.79 12.72
N PRO A 3 -4.37 -25.64 13.16
CA PRO A 3 -4.26 -24.39 12.40
C PRO A 3 -2.80 -23.91 12.33
N SER A 4 -2.46 -23.18 11.26
CA SER A 4 -1.15 -22.59 11.05
C SER A 4 -1.26 -21.24 10.31
N LEU A 5 -0.24 -20.39 10.47
CA LEU A 5 -0.19 -19.08 9.82
C LEU A 5 0.27 -19.18 8.36
N PRO A 6 -0.23 -18.31 7.46
CA PRO A 6 0.33 -18.17 6.11
C PRO A 6 1.82 -17.81 6.15
N LYS A 7 2.59 -18.34 5.21
CA LYS A 7 4.03 -18.08 5.11
C LYS A 7 4.30 -16.59 4.95
N GLY A 8 5.17 -16.04 5.80
CA GLY A 8 5.58 -14.64 5.78
C GLY A 8 4.67 -13.68 6.55
N MET A 9 3.65 -14.20 7.26
CA MET A 9 2.79 -13.47 8.19
C MET A 9 3.12 -13.84 9.64
N ARG A 10 2.69 -13.00 10.59
CA ARG A 10 2.94 -13.23 12.03
C ARG A 10 1.92 -12.53 12.93
N ASP A 11 1.62 -13.17 14.06
CA ASP A 11 0.84 -12.56 15.12
C ASP A 11 1.73 -11.67 16.01
N PHE A 12 1.13 -10.59 16.52
CA PHE A 12 1.73 -9.74 17.54
C PHE A 12 0.94 -9.86 18.83
N GLY A 13 1.53 -10.47 19.86
CA GLY A 13 0.90 -10.55 21.18
C GLY A 13 0.78 -9.18 21.87
N PRO A 14 -0.01 -9.07 22.96
CA PRO A 14 -0.33 -7.79 23.61
C PRO A 14 0.89 -6.93 23.96
N LYS A 15 1.95 -7.52 24.54
CA LYS A 15 3.19 -6.80 24.89
C LYS A 15 3.90 -6.21 23.68
N GLN A 16 3.86 -6.89 22.53
CA GLN A 16 4.46 -6.39 21.30
C GLN A 16 3.60 -5.29 20.69
N MET A 17 2.28 -5.46 20.69
CA MET A 17 1.35 -4.44 20.19
C MET A 17 1.40 -3.16 21.02
N ALA A 18 1.49 -3.23 22.35
CA ALA A 18 1.66 -2.06 23.20
C ALA A 18 2.91 -1.24 22.82
N ARG A 19 4.03 -1.91 22.55
CA ARG A 19 5.27 -1.25 22.10
C ARG A 19 5.14 -0.64 20.71
N ARG A 20 4.46 -1.34 19.79
CA ARG A 20 4.21 -0.83 18.43
C ARG A 20 3.33 0.42 18.46
N GLN A 21 2.27 0.40 19.28
CA GLN A 21 1.37 1.53 19.44
C GLN A 21 2.10 2.74 20.02
N TYR A 22 2.95 2.54 21.04
CA TYR A 22 3.79 3.61 21.58
C TYR A 22 4.64 4.29 20.50
N ILE A 23 5.30 3.51 19.62
CA ILE A 23 6.09 4.06 18.50
C ILE A 23 5.20 4.86 17.55
N PHE A 24 4.05 4.30 17.14
CA PHE A 24 3.13 5.01 16.25
C PHE A 24 2.62 6.31 16.87
N ASP A 25 2.30 6.33 18.17
CA ASP A 25 1.78 7.51 18.85
C ASP A 25 2.83 8.62 18.97
N VAL A 26 4.10 8.28 19.22
CA VAL A 26 5.20 9.25 19.22
C VAL A 26 5.36 9.87 17.83
N ILE A 27 5.41 9.05 16.78
CA ILE A 27 5.58 9.53 15.41
C ILE A 27 4.40 10.42 14.98
N LYS A 28 3.15 9.99 15.26
CA LYS A 28 1.95 10.78 14.98
C LYS A 28 1.97 12.15 15.64
N LYS A 29 2.39 12.23 16.90
CA LYS A 29 2.52 13.51 17.63
C LYS A 29 3.50 14.46 16.94
N VAL A 30 4.61 13.94 16.42
CA VAL A 30 5.57 14.73 15.64
C VAL A 30 4.92 15.23 14.34
N PHE A 31 4.32 14.34 13.54
CA PHE A 31 3.64 14.75 12.30
C PHE A 31 2.57 15.83 12.51
N VAL A 32 1.73 15.67 13.53
CA VAL A 32 0.69 16.66 13.87
C VAL A 32 1.30 17.99 14.28
N LYS A 33 2.41 18.00 15.02
CA LYS A 33 3.12 19.24 15.41
C LYS A 33 3.62 20.03 14.19
N PHE A 34 3.99 19.35 13.10
CA PHE A 34 4.40 19.96 11.84
C PHE A 34 3.23 20.23 10.87
N GLY A 35 1.99 20.05 11.32
CA GLY A 35 0.79 20.36 10.52
C GLY A 35 0.44 19.31 9.47
N PHE A 36 1.02 18.11 9.53
CA PHE A 36 0.62 17.00 8.66
C PHE A 36 -0.68 16.39 9.14
N GLN A 37 -1.62 16.16 8.21
CA GLN A 37 -2.92 15.57 8.50
C GLN A 37 -2.91 14.05 8.26
N PRO A 38 -3.63 13.25 9.06
CA PRO A 38 -3.74 11.82 8.80
C PRO A 38 -4.50 11.56 7.50
N LEU A 39 -3.99 10.64 6.68
CA LEU A 39 -4.70 10.06 5.55
C LEU A 39 -4.74 8.54 5.71
N GLU A 40 -5.88 7.94 5.35
CA GLU A 40 -6.01 6.50 5.24
C GLU A 40 -6.54 6.13 3.85
N THR A 41 -5.94 5.13 3.22
CA THR A 41 -6.45 4.54 1.98
C THR A 41 -6.87 3.09 2.20
N PRO A 42 -7.79 2.55 1.39
CA PRO A 42 -8.22 1.16 1.52
C PRO A 42 -7.05 0.16 1.43
N ALA A 43 -7.24 -1.04 1.99
CA ALA A 43 -6.26 -2.13 1.88
C ALA A 43 -6.12 -2.65 0.45
N MET A 44 -7.15 -2.48 -0.37
CA MET A 44 -7.19 -2.89 -1.77
C MET A 44 -7.32 -1.68 -2.68
N GLU A 45 -6.62 -1.73 -3.81
CA GLU A 45 -6.75 -0.80 -4.92
C GLU A 45 -7.11 -1.59 -6.18
N ASN A 46 -7.69 -0.92 -7.18
CA ASN A 46 -7.83 -1.52 -8.51
C ASN A 46 -6.44 -1.83 -9.07
N LEU A 47 -6.27 -2.99 -9.72
CA LEU A 47 -4.98 -3.34 -10.31
C LEU A 47 -4.51 -2.32 -11.35
N SER A 48 -5.43 -1.66 -12.07
CA SER A 48 -5.10 -0.58 -12.99
C SER A 48 -4.41 0.63 -12.34
N VAL A 49 -4.58 0.82 -11.02
CA VAL A 49 -3.90 1.86 -10.24
C VAL A 49 -2.48 1.42 -9.87
N LEU A 50 -2.30 0.13 -9.55
CA LEU A 50 -1.05 -0.41 -9.02
C LEU A 50 -0.05 -0.84 -10.11
N LEU A 51 -0.54 -1.34 -11.26
CA LEU A 51 0.31 -1.89 -12.31
C LEU A 51 1.15 -0.82 -13.02
N GLY A 52 2.37 -1.21 -13.39
CA GLY A 52 3.35 -0.36 -14.06
C GLY A 52 3.98 0.70 -13.15
N LYS A 53 3.59 0.77 -11.87
CA LYS A 53 4.12 1.77 -10.92
C LYS A 53 5.39 1.32 -10.21
N TYR A 54 5.65 0.01 -10.20
CA TYR A 54 6.76 -0.60 -9.48
C TYR A 54 7.80 -1.25 -10.40
N GLY A 55 7.71 -0.99 -11.71
CA GLY A 55 8.50 -1.67 -12.74
C GLY A 55 8.07 -3.13 -12.95
N GLU A 56 8.63 -3.78 -13.97
CA GLU A 56 8.23 -5.15 -14.35
C GLU A 56 8.46 -6.19 -13.23
N GLU A 57 9.54 -6.03 -12.46
CA GLU A 57 9.82 -6.90 -11.31
C GLU A 57 8.86 -6.61 -10.14
N GLY A 58 8.54 -5.35 -9.88
CA GLY A 58 7.64 -4.96 -8.78
C GLY A 58 6.19 -5.41 -9.00
N ASP A 59 5.71 -5.37 -10.26
CA ASP A 59 4.36 -5.85 -10.60
C ASP A 59 4.17 -7.35 -10.32
N LYS A 60 5.26 -8.15 -10.41
CA LYS A 60 5.25 -9.58 -10.04
C LYS A 60 5.11 -9.79 -8.53
N LEU A 61 5.36 -8.76 -7.73
CA LEU A 61 5.31 -8.81 -6.26
C LEU A 61 3.98 -8.31 -5.69
N LEU A 62 2.99 -7.98 -6.53
CA LEU A 62 1.66 -7.59 -6.07
C LEU A 62 0.85 -8.81 -5.61
N PHE A 63 0.23 -8.70 -4.44
CA PHE A 63 -0.83 -9.63 -4.06
C PHE A 63 -2.12 -9.26 -4.80
N LYS A 64 -2.55 -10.15 -5.69
CA LYS A 64 -3.81 -10.03 -6.43
C LYS A 64 -4.94 -10.70 -5.67
N VAL A 65 -6.12 -10.11 -5.71
CA VAL A 65 -7.33 -10.60 -5.06
C VAL A 65 -8.25 -11.18 -6.14
N LEU A 66 -8.54 -12.47 -6.04
CA LEU A 66 -9.44 -13.16 -6.95
C LEU A 66 -10.83 -12.52 -6.91
N ASN A 67 -11.44 -12.34 -8.08
CA ASN A 67 -12.80 -11.85 -8.19
C ASN A 67 -13.77 -12.77 -7.41
N SER A 68 -14.78 -12.17 -6.78
CA SER A 68 -15.81 -12.92 -6.06
C SER A 68 -16.87 -13.46 -7.02
N GLY A 69 -17.62 -14.49 -6.59
CA GLY A 69 -18.65 -15.11 -7.42
C GLY A 69 -18.07 -16.04 -8.48
N ASP A 70 -18.72 -16.14 -9.63
CA ASP A 70 -18.23 -16.91 -10.78
C ASP A 70 -17.12 -16.12 -11.50
N PHE A 71 -15.91 -16.17 -10.95
CA PHE A 71 -14.73 -15.52 -11.53
C PHE A 71 -14.30 -16.09 -12.89
N LEU A 72 -14.99 -17.14 -13.38
CA LEU A 72 -14.80 -17.71 -14.71
C LEU A 72 -15.93 -17.36 -15.68
N GLN A 73 -16.91 -16.55 -15.29
CA GLN A 73 -18.04 -16.22 -16.16
C GLN A 73 -17.61 -15.60 -17.49
N ASP A 74 -16.61 -14.72 -17.46
CA ASP A 74 -16.02 -14.06 -18.64
C ASP A 74 -14.76 -14.78 -19.17
N ALA A 75 -14.49 -15.99 -18.67
CA ALA A 75 -13.35 -16.81 -19.03
C ALA A 75 -13.68 -17.70 -20.25
N ASP A 76 -13.50 -17.20 -21.46
CA ASP A 76 -13.59 -18.07 -22.65
C ASP A 76 -12.45 -19.09 -22.66
N ALA A 77 -12.79 -20.37 -22.51
CA ALA A 77 -11.88 -21.52 -22.46
C ALA A 77 -10.87 -21.57 -23.62
N ALA A 78 -11.19 -21.00 -24.79
CA ALA A 78 -10.28 -20.92 -25.92
C ALA A 78 -9.10 -19.95 -25.67
N HIS A 79 -9.33 -18.85 -24.95
CA HIS A 79 -8.33 -17.79 -24.74
C HIS A 79 -7.24 -18.16 -23.72
N TRP A 80 -7.48 -19.14 -22.84
CA TRP A 80 -6.53 -19.58 -21.80
C TRP A 80 -5.30 -20.29 -22.33
N LYS A 81 -5.40 -20.88 -23.54
CA LYS A 81 -4.30 -21.66 -24.13
C LYS A 81 -3.22 -20.78 -24.77
N GLU A 82 -3.55 -19.54 -25.12
CA GLU A 82 -2.66 -18.63 -25.86
C GLU A 82 -2.22 -17.43 -25.03
N GLU A 83 -2.88 -17.14 -23.91
CA GLU A 83 -2.53 -16.03 -23.04
C GLU A 83 -1.39 -16.35 -22.05
N SER A 84 -0.54 -15.36 -21.79
CA SER A 84 0.46 -15.48 -20.74
C SER A 84 -0.19 -15.52 -19.35
N PRO A 85 0.40 -16.23 -18.35
CA PRO A 85 -0.14 -16.30 -16.99
C PRO A 85 -0.42 -14.93 -16.37
N SER A 86 0.35 -13.90 -16.73
CA SER A 86 0.15 -12.54 -16.26
C SER A 86 -1.15 -11.91 -16.77
N LYS A 87 -1.51 -12.10 -18.05
CA LYS A 87 -2.75 -11.57 -18.64
C LYS A 87 -3.98 -12.27 -18.07
N ILE A 88 -3.89 -13.60 -17.97
CA ILE A 88 -4.87 -14.44 -17.27
C ILE A 88 -5.14 -13.91 -15.85
N ALA A 89 -4.08 -13.65 -15.08
CA ALA A 89 -4.22 -13.17 -13.71
C ALA A 89 -4.90 -11.79 -13.62
N LEU A 90 -4.80 -10.94 -14.64
CA LEU A 90 -5.49 -9.64 -14.68
C LEU A 90 -6.97 -9.76 -15.03
N ARG A 91 -7.38 -10.81 -15.75
CA ARG A 91 -8.80 -11.11 -15.98
C ARG A 91 -9.47 -11.67 -14.73
N LEU A 92 -8.75 -12.53 -14.00
CA LEU A 92 -9.27 -13.17 -12.79
C LEU A 92 -9.27 -12.27 -11.55
N CYS A 93 -8.45 -11.22 -11.55
CA CYS A 93 -8.27 -10.33 -10.41
C CYS A 93 -8.37 -8.88 -10.87
N GLU A 94 -9.41 -8.16 -10.45
CA GLU A 94 -9.53 -6.72 -10.71
C GLU A 94 -8.83 -5.88 -9.63
N LYS A 95 -8.58 -6.48 -8.46
CA LYS A 95 -8.10 -5.80 -7.24
C LYS A 95 -6.79 -6.39 -6.78
N GLY A 96 -5.98 -5.56 -6.11
CA GLY A 96 -4.76 -6.00 -5.44
C GLY A 96 -4.62 -5.30 -4.09
N LEU A 97 -3.87 -5.93 -3.18
CA LEU A 97 -3.51 -5.29 -1.92
C LEU A 97 -2.51 -4.16 -2.17
N ARG A 98 -2.62 -3.06 -1.41
CA ARG A 98 -1.68 -1.93 -1.52
C ARG A 98 -0.24 -2.39 -1.29
N TYR A 99 0.65 -1.97 -2.18
CA TYR A 99 2.06 -2.34 -2.17
C TYR A 99 2.93 -1.31 -1.45
N ASP A 100 2.50 -0.04 -1.51
CA ASP A 100 3.05 1.10 -0.80
C ASP A 100 1.97 2.11 -0.38
N LEU A 101 2.38 3.24 0.19
CA LEU A 101 1.48 4.36 0.54
C LEU A 101 1.50 5.49 -0.51
N THR A 102 2.55 5.58 -1.33
CA THR A 102 2.71 6.66 -2.33
C THR A 102 1.73 6.53 -3.49
N VAL A 103 1.53 5.34 -4.06
CA VAL A 103 0.60 5.17 -5.20
C VAL A 103 -0.85 5.43 -4.79
N PRO A 104 -1.38 4.87 -3.67
CA PRO A 104 -2.70 5.23 -3.16
C PRO A 104 -2.85 6.73 -2.87
N PHE A 105 -1.80 7.37 -2.33
CA PHE A 105 -1.79 8.81 -2.10
C PHE A 105 -1.88 9.62 -3.41
N ALA A 106 -1.09 9.27 -4.43
CA ALA A 106 -1.15 9.90 -5.74
C ALA A 106 -2.55 9.77 -6.37
N ARG A 107 -3.18 8.59 -6.26
CA ARG A 107 -4.58 8.39 -6.67
C ARG A 107 -5.52 9.32 -5.90
N TYR A 108 -5.39 9.39 -4.58
CA TYR A 108 -6.23 10.25 -3.74
C TYR A 108 -6.12 11.73 -4.15
N VAL A 109 -4.90 12.24 -4.35
CA VAL A 109 -4.68 13.62 -4.81
C VAL A 109 -5.28 13.84 -6.20
N ALA A 110 -5.07 12.92 -7.13
CA ALA A 110 -5.60 13.02 -8.49
C ALA A 110 -7.14 13.08 -8.52
N MET A 111 -7.80 12.27 -7.69
CA MET A 111 -9.27 12.23 -7.60
C MET A 111 -9.87 13.46 -6.92
N ASN A 112 -9.17 14.05 -5.94
CA ASN A 112 -9.72 15.10 -5.07
C ASN A 112 -9.03 16.47 -5.27
N LYS A 113 -8.25 16.66 -6.34
CA LYS A 113 -7.40 17.85 -6.54
C LYS A 113 -8.13 19.19 -6.44
N ASN A 114 -9.42 19.23 -6.76
CA ASN A 114 -10.22 20.47 -6.73
C ASN A 114 -10.75 20.80 -5.33
N GLU A 115 -10.72 19.83 -4.41
CA GLU A 115 -11.22 19.95 -3.03
C GLU A 115 -10.07 20.14 -2.02
N LEU A 116 -8.84 19.76 -2.42
CA LEU A 116 -7.66 19.89 -1.57
C LEU A 116 -7.11 21.30 -1.60
N THR A 117 -6.75 21.80 -0.42
CA THR A 117 -5.95 23.02 -0.27
C THR A 117 -4.47 22.68 -0.41
N PHE A 118 -3.77 23.37 -1.32
CA PHE A 118 -2.34 23.23 -1.52
C PHE A 118 -1.55 24.40 -0.88
N PRO A 119 -0.34 24.16 -0.33
CA PRO A 119 0.35 22.87 -0.26
C PRO A 119 -0.34 21.90 0.71
N PHE A 120 -0.52 20.65 0.26
CA PHE A 120 -1.22 19.62 1.02
C PHE A 120 -0.21 18.74 1.75
N LYS A 121 -0.32 18.66 3.08
CA LYS A 121 0.58 17.89 3.94
C LYS A 121 -0.16 16.71 4.56
N ARG A 122 0.32 15.49 4.33
CA ARG A 122 -0.31 14.29 4.88
C ARG A 122 0.70 13.32 5.47
N TYR A 123 0.30 12.64 6.55
CA TYR A 123 0.99 11.44 7.02
C TYR A 123 0.09 10.21 6.91
N GLN A 124 0.69 9.05 6.74
CA GLN A 124 -0.02 7.78 6.62
C GLN A 124 0.80 6.67 7.28
N ILE A 125 0.15 5.89 8.18
CA ILE A 125 0.77 4.78 8.91
C ILE A 125 -0.14 3.56 8.77
N GLN A 126 0.15 2.70 7.81
CA GLN A 126 -0.70 1.56 7.46
C GLN A 126 0.14 0.33 7.06
N PRO A 127 -0.38 -0.91 7.24
CA PRO A 127 0.29 -2.12 6.76
C PRO A 127 0.29 -2.18 5.24
N VAL A 128 1.34 -2.64 4.59
CA VAL A 128 1.40 -2.88 3.15
C VAL A 128 1.79 -4.32 2.89
N TRP A 129 1.47 -4.83 1.69
CA TRP A 129 1.69 -6.22 1.35
C TRP A 129 2.56 -6.37 0.11
N ARG A 130 3.60 -7.20 0.23
CA ARG A 130 4.52 -7.52 -0.87
C ARG A 130 4.72 -9.01 -0.96
N ALA A 131 4.54 -9.59 -2.14
CA ALA A 131 4.68 -11.01 -2.40
C ALA A 131 6.15 -11.47 -2.51
N ASP A 132 7.06 -10.74 -1.87
CA ASP A 132 8.49 -11.06 -1.79
C ASP A 132 8.73 -12.48 -1.24
N ARG A 133 9.88 -13.05 -1.64
CA ARG A 133 10.41 -14.25 -0.99
C ARG A 133 10.76 -13.87 0.46
N PRO A 134 10.16 -14.52 1.48
CA PRO A 134 10.47 -14.19 2.87
C PRO A 134 11.96 -14.37 3.17
N GLN A 135 12.56 -13.37 3.81
CA GLN A 135 13.95 -13.37 4.26
C GLN A 135 13.99 -12.96 5.74
N ARG A 136 15.13 -13.15 6.40
CA ARG A 136 15.30 -12.70 7.80
C ARG A 136 15.03 -11.20 7.89
N GLY A 137 14.02 -10.82 8.67
CA GLY A 137 13.62 -9.42 8.85
C GLY A 137 12.70 -8.86 7.76
N ARG A 138 12.37 -9.62 6.71
CA ARG A 138 11.44 -9.22 5.63
C ARG A 138 10.20 -10.11 5.65
N TYR A 139 9.06 -9.49 5.95
CA TYR A 139 7.74 -10.12 6.01
C TYR A 139 6.90 -9.70 4.80
N ARG A 140 5.85 -10.46 4.52
CA ARG A 140 4.92 -10.16 3.41
C ARG A 140 3.87 -9.14 3.78
N GLU A 141 3.72 -8.86 5.06
CA GLU A 141 2.94 -7.78 5.65
C GLU A 141 3.83 -7.01 6.62
N PHE A 142 3.88 -5.69 6.47
CA PHE A 142 4.62 -4.80 7.37
C PHE A 142 4.07 -3.38 7.29
N TYR A 143 4.32 -2.55 8.29
CA TYR A 143 3.87 -1.15 8.26
C TYR A 143 4.84 -0.27 7.49
N GLN A 144 4.29 0.62 6.66
CA GLN A 144 4.95 1.83 6.22
C GLN A 144 4.46 3.03 7.02
N CYS A 145 5.24 4.11 6.98
CA CYS A 145 5.04 5.31 7.77
C CYS A 145 5.61 6.47 6.95
N ASP A 146 4.74 7.13 6.20
CA ASP A 146 5.12 8.11 5.19
C ASP A 146 4.55 9.49 5.59
N ALA A 147 5.29 10.55 5.25
CA ALA A 147 4.86 11.94 5.41
C ALA A 147 5.29 12.71 4.15
N ASP A 148 4.32 13.33 3.47
CA ASP A 148 4.51 13.93 2.16
C ASP A 148 3.85 15.30 2.09
N VAL A 149 4.49 16.20 1.33
CA VAL A 149 3.98 17.53 0.99
C VAL A 149 3.88 17.62 -0.53
N VAL A 150 2.73 18.04 -1.05
CA VAL A 150 2.52 18.21 -2.50
C VAL A 150 1.96 19.59 -2.82
N GLY A 151 2.22 20.05 -4.06
CA GLY A 151 1.73 21.34 -4.56
C GLY A 151 2.68 22.53 -4.34
N THR A 152 3.96 22.28 -4.06
CA THR A 152 4.98 23.34 -3.93
C THR A 152 6.38 22.81 -4.28
N ASN A 153 7.25 23.68 -4.78
CA ASN A 153 8.67 23.41 -5.04
C ASN A 153 9.59 24.16 -4.05
N SER A 154 9.04 24.68 -2.95
CA SER A 154 9.80 25.45 -1.96
C SER A 154 10.73 24.56 -1.13
N LEU A 155 12.02 24.93 -1.05
CA LEU A 155 13.01 24.27 -0.20
C LEU A 155 12.70 24.37 1.30
N LEU A 156 11.76 25.25 1.71
CA LEU A 156 11.29 25.29 3.09
C LEU A 156 10.63 23.97 3.51
N CYS A 157 9.99 23.26 2.57
CA CYS A 157 9.41 21.94 2.87
C CYS A 157 10.49 20.89 3.11
N GLU A 158 11.60 20.93 2.35
CA GLU A 158 12.76 20.06 2.59
C GLU A 158 13.37 20.31 3.98
N ALA A 159 13.55 21.58 4.35
CA ALA A 159 14.06 21.96 5.66
C ALA A 159 13.11 21.54 6.80
N GLU A 160 11.79 21.66 6.59
CA GLU A 160 10.78 21.23 7.55
C GLU A 160 10.80 19.71 7.76
N VAL A 161 10.88 18.94 6.68
CA VAL A 161 10.98 17.47 6.75
C VAL A 161 12.28 17.06 7.44
N ALA A 162 13.41 17.71 7.16
CA ALA A 162 14.67 17.44 7.83
C ALA A 162 14.63 17.74 9.35
N LEU A 163 13.87 18.74 9.79
CA LEU A 163 13.66 19.05 11.21
C LEU A 163 12.68 18.08 11.91
N MET A 164 11.82 17.43 11.13
CA MET A 164 10.80 16.51 11.61
C MET A 164 11.36 15.11 11.92
N ILE A 165 12.39 14.69 11.19
CA ILE A 165 13.08 13.39 11.33
C ILE A 165 14.10 13.45 12.49
#